data_AF-A0A350PK67-F1
#
_entry.id   AF-A0A350PK67-F1
#
_cell.length_a   1.000
_cell.length_b   1.000
_cell.length_c   1.000
_cell.angle_alpha   90.00
_cell.angle_beta   90.00
_cell.angle_gamma   90.00
#
_symmetry.space_group_name_H-M   'P 1'
#
loop_
_entity.id
_entity.type
_entity.pdbx_description
1 polymer ?
#
loop_
_entity_poly.entity_id
_entity_poly.type
_entity_poly.pdbx_seq_one_letter_code
_entity_poly.pdbx_strand_id
1 'polypeptide(L)'
;TQKDVDKAVKAARKAFKGEWSELKPSSRAKYIYRIARMLQERAREFAIAESIDGGKPIRESRDVDIPLAAAYFFYYAGWADKLEYAFPGKKPKPVGVCGQ
;
A
#
# COMPACT_ATOMS: atom_id res chain seq x y z
N THR A 1 6.59 18.60 -11.43
CA THR A 1 6.34 19.10 -12.81
C THR A 1 5.89 17.95 -13.71
N GLN A 2 5.37 18.20 -14.92
CA GLN A 2 5.00 17.13 -15.86
C GLN A 2 6.14 16.12 -16.07
N LYS A 3 7.38 16.62 -16.18
CA LYS A 3 8.57 15.77 -16.35
C LYS A 3 8.79 14.81 -15.18
N ASP A 4 8.43 15.20 -13.96
CA ASP A 4 8.56 14.34 -12.78
C ASP A 4 7.48 13.26 -12.73
N VAL A 5 6.26 13.61 -13.15
CA VAL A 5 5.16 12.65 -13.32
C VAL A 5 5.52 11.61 -14.37
N ASP A 6 6.04 12.03 -15.53
CA ASP A 6 6.46 11.12 -16.59
C ASP A 6 7.56 10.15 -16.12
N LYS A 7 8.51 10.65 -15.32
CA LYS A 7 9.54 9.81 -14.68
C LYS A 7 8.93 8.79 -13.73
N ALA A 8 8.00 9.19 -12.87
CA ALA A 8 7.31 8.29 -11.94
C ALA A 8 6.52 7.20 -12.67
N VAL A 9 5.75 7.56 -13.70
CA VAL A 9 4.97 6.61 -14.52
C VAL A 9 5.89 5.63 -15.24
N LYS A 10 7.02 6.10 -15.79
CA LYS A 10 8.01 5.23 -16.44
C LYS A 10 8.63 4.24 -15.45
N ALA A 11 8.96 4.69 -14.24
CA ALA A 11 9.47 3.81 -13.18
C ALA A 11 8.42 2.77 -12.75
N ALA A 12 7.18 3.19 -12.51
CA ALA A 12 6.07 2.29 -12.17
C ALA A 12 5.83 1.24 -13.26
N ARG A 13 5.86 1.65 -14.54
CA ARG A 13 5.70 0.72 -15.67
C ARG A 13 6.85 -0.28 -15.78
N LYS A 14 8.09 0.14 -15.48
CA LYS A 14 9.25 -0.77 -15.44
C LYS A 14 9.10 -1.80 -14.32
N ALA A 15 8.73 -1.37 -13.11
CA ALA A 15 8.52 -2.28 -11.98
C ALA A 15 7.38 -3.28 -12.27
N PHE A 16 6.26 -2.80 -12.83
CA PHE A 16 5.12 -3.64 -13.20
C PHE A 16 5.45 -4.65 -14.30
N LYS A 17 6.29 -4.30 -15.28
CA LYS A 17 6.73 -5.23 -16.33
C LYS A 17 7.89 -6.13 -15.91
N GLY A 18 8.43 -5.94 -14.70
CA GLY A 18 9.56 -6.69 -14.19
C GLY A 18 9.21 -7.39 -12.89
N GLU A 19 10.17 -7.37 -11.96
CA GLU A 19 10.22 -8.22 -10.78
C GLU A 19 8.92 -8.21 -9.94
N TRP A 20 8.26 -7.06 -9.79
CA TRP A 20 7.08 -6.96 -8.91
C TRP A 20 5.91 -7.83 -9.35
N SER A 21 5.63 -7.89 -10.65
CA SER A 21 4.54 -8.72 -11.17
C SER A 21 4.89 -10.20 -11.20
N GLU A 22 6.18 -10.53 -11.29
CA GLU A 22 6.69 -11.91 -11.29
C GLU A 22 6.77 -12.51 -9.88
N LEU A 23 6.81 -11.68 -8.83
CA LEU A 23 6.78 -12.16 -7.45
C LEU A 23 5.58 -13.07 -7.19
N LYS A 24 5.82 -14.14 -6.43
CA LYS A 24 4.73 -14.97 -5.91
C LYS A 24 3.76 -14.10 -5.09
N PRO A 25 2.45 -14.33 -5.16
CA PRO A 25 1.45 -13.60 -4.38
C PRO A 25 1.78 -13.54 -2.87
N SER A 26 2.24 -14.66 -2.30
CA SER A 26 2.67 -14.77 -0.91
C SER A 26 3.90 -13.93 -0.58
N SER A 27 4.80 -13.70 -1.53
CA SER A 27 5.96 -12.82 -1.33
C SER A 27 5.53 -11.36 -1.30
N ARG A 28 4.61 -10.95 -2.19
CA ARG A 28 4.02 -9.61 -2.15
C ARG A 28 3.30 -9.35 -0.83
N ALA A 29 2.57 -10.33 -0.32
CA ALA A 29 1.91 -10.27 0.99
C ALA A 29 2.88 -9.88 2.11
N LYS A 30 4.10 -10.46 2.13
CA LYS A 30 5.13 -10.17 3.15
C LYS A 30 5.56 -8.70 3.13
N TYR A 31 5.74 -8.11 1.94
CA TYR A 31 6.11 -6.71 1.81
C TYR A 31 4.98 -5.79 2.31
N ILE A 32 3.74 -6.05 1.90
CA ILE A 32 2.57 -5.26 2.32
C ILE A 32 2.36 -5.38 3.84
N TYR A 33 2.52 -6.59 4.39
CA TYR A 33 2.49 -6.82 5.84
C TYR A 33 3.60 -6.05 6.57
N ARG A 34 4.82 -6.01 6.02
CA ARG A 34 5.92 -5.25 6.63
C ARG A 34 5.62 -3.75 6.65
N ILE A 35 4.95 -3.19 5.64
CA ILE A 35 4.50 -1.79 5.65
C ILE A 35 3.53 -1.55 6.81
N ALA A 36 2.53 -2.42 7.01
CA ALA A 36 1.61 -2.32 8.14
C ALA A 36 2.36 -2.31 9.49
N ARG A 37 3.36 -3.20 9.65
CA ARG A 37 4.19 -3.26 10.86
C ARG A 37 5.04 -2.01 11.06
N MET A 38 5.63 -1.47 9.99
CA MET A 38 6.42 -0.24 10.07
C MET A 38 5.56 0.98 10.43
N LEU A 39 4.32 1.04 9.94
CA LEU A 39 3.36 2.07 10.36
C LEU A 39 3.03 1.96 11.85
N GLN A 40 2.78 0.74 12.35
CA GLN A 40 2.53 0.50 13.78
C GLN A 40 3.74 0.84 14.65
N GLU A 41 4.94 0.40 14.27
CA GLU A 41 6.20 0.63 14.99
C GLU A 41 6.49 2.13 15.15
N ARG A 42 6.09 2.95 14.17
CA ARG A 42 6.35 4.39 14.13
C ARG A 42 5.07 5.23 14.25
N ALA A 43 4.00 4.66 14.81
CA ALA A 43 2.68 5.27 14.78
C ALA A 43 2.63 6.68 15.38
N ARG A 44 3.41 6.91 16.44
CA ARG A 44 3.54 8.23 17.07
C ARG A 44 4.15 9.27 16.14
N GLU A 45 5.21 8.91 15.41
CA GLU A 45 5.88 9.83 14.48
C GLU A 45 4.94 10.20 13.32
N PHE A 46 4.27 9.19 12.75
CA PHE A 46 3.31 9.42 11.67
C PHE A 46 2.11 10.25 12.13
N ALA A 47 1.59 10.04 13.34
CA ALA A 47 0.48 10.83 13.85
C ALA A 47 0.85 12.31 14.02
N ILE A 48 2.06 12.59 14.52
CA ILE A 48 2.57 13.96 14.63
C ILE A 48 2.73 14.60 13.25
N ALA A 49 3.35 13.88 12.30
CA ALA A 49 3.53 14.38 10.94
C ALA A 49 2.19 14.70 10.26
N GLU A 50 1.21 13.80 10.35
CA GLU A 50 -0.14 13.98 9.79
C GLU A 50 -0.87 15.18 10.39
N SER A 51 -0.75 15.40 11.71
CA SER A 51 -1.37 16.56 12.36
C SER A 51 -0.68 17.88 12.00
N ILE A 52 0.63 17.89 11.84
CA ILE A 52 1.39 19.09 11.43
C ILE A 52 1.04 19.46 9.98
N ASP A 53 0.95 18.47 9.09
CA ASP A 53 0.68 18.69 7.66
C ASP A 53 -0.80 18.98 7.38
N GLY A 54 -1.70 18.17 7.95
CA GLY A 54 -3.15 18.26 7.69
C GLY A 54 -3.91 19.21 8.63
N GLY A 55 -3.28 19.69 9.70
CA GLY A 55 -3.90 20.61 10.67
C GLY A 55 -4.98 20.00 11.58
N LYS A 56 -5.23 18.69 11.47
CA LYS A 56 -6.23 17.99 12.30
C LYS A 56 -5.73 17.79 13.74
N PRO A 57 -6.64 17.66 14.72
CA PRO A 57 -6.23 17.38 16.10
C PRO A 57 -5.44 16.08 16.20
N ILE A 58 -4.36 16.09 16.99
CA ILE A 58 -3.48 14.91 17.17
C ILE A 58 -4.20 13.64 17.59
N ARG A 59 -5.33 13.77 18.29
CA ARG A 59 -6.17 12.62 18.67
C ARG A 59 -6.74 11.91 17.46
N GLU A 60 -7.16 12.64 16.42
CA GLU A 60 -7.70 12.06 15.20
C GLU A 60 -6.63 11.27 14.44
N SER A 61 -5.45 11.87 14.21
CA SER A 61 -4.33 11.18 13.57
C SER A 61 -3.88 9.94 14.35
N ARG A 62 -3.73 10.07 15.69
CA ARG A 62 -3.23 9.01 16.56
C ARG A 62 -4.21 7.86 16.76
N ASP A 63 -5.48 8.19 17.00
CA ASP A 63 -6.48 7.20 17.44
C ASP A 63 -7.28 6.63 16.25
N VAL A 64 -7.28 7.31 15.09
CA VAL A 64 -8.07 6.90 13.92
C VAL A 64 -7.18 6.67 12.70
N ASP A 65 -6.53 7.70 12.16
CA ASP A 65 -5.93 7.63 10.82
C ASP A 65 -4.79 6.61 10.73
N ILE A 66 -3.81 6.71 11.62
CA ILE A 66 -2.63 5.84 11.58
C ILE A 66 -2.99 4.38 11.91
N PRO A 67 -3.79 4.09 12.95
CA PRO A 67 -4.29 2.74 13.18
C PRO A 67 -5.06 2.17 11.98
N LEU A 68 -5.93 2.98 11.36
CA LEU A 68 -6.74 2.57 10.23
C LEU A 68 -5.88 2.31 8.97
N ALA A 69 -4.92 3.16 8.68
CA ALA A 69 -3.97 2.96 7.58
C ALA A 69 -3.18 1.64 7.75
N ALA A 70 -2.67 1.38 8.95
CA ALA A 70 -1.99 0.12 9.25
C ALA A 70 -2.91 -1.09 9.09
N ALA A 71 -4.17 -0.99 9.55
CA ALA A 71 -5.17 -2.04 9.40
C ALA A 71 -5.50 -2.31 7.93
N TYR A 72 -5.58 -1.28 7.08
CA TYR A 72 -5.78 -1.46 5.64
C TYR A 72 -4.63 -2.23 4.99
N PHE A 73 -3.38 -1.85 5.25
CA PHE A 73 -2.24 -2.61 4.73
C PHE A 73 -2.25 -4.05 5.21
N PHE A 74 -2.54 -4.27 6.49
CA PHE A 74 -2.63 -5.62 7.05
C PHE A 74 -3.73 -6.46 6.38
N TYR A 75 -4.92 -5.89 6.21
CA TYR A 75 -6.05 -6.53 5.54
C TYR A 75 -5.70 -6.94 4.10
N TYR A 76 -5.15 -6.02 3.31
CA TYR A 76 -4.80 -6.29 1.92
C TYR A 76 -3.58 -7.21 1.75
N ALA A 77 -2.67 -7.25 2.74
CA ALA A 77 -1.62 -8.26 2.77
C ALA A 77 -2.23 -9.68 2.83
N GLY A 78 -3.28 -9.88 3.62
CA GLY A 78 -4.00 -11.16 3.72
C GLY A 78 -4.73 -11.56 2.43
N TRP A 79 -5.16 -10.60 1.62
CA TRP A 79 -5.81 -10.87 0.33
C TRP A 79 -4.84 -11.21 -0.80
N ALA A 80 -3.57 -10.78 -0.70
CA ALA A 80 -2.64 -10.81 -1.81
C ALA A 80 -2.46 -12.20 -2.44
N ASP A 81 -2.52 -13.27 -1.64
CA ASP A 81 -2.38 -14.67 -2.07
C ASP A 81 -3.70 -15.46 -2.06
N LYS A 82 -4.85 -14.77 -1.93
CA LYS A 82 -6.18 -15.40 -1.88
C LYS A 82 -7.03 -15.14 -3.12
N LEU A 83 -6.58 -14.26 -4.02
CA LEU A 83 -7.34 -13.86 -5.20
C LEU A 83 -7.71 -15.02 -6.14
N GLU A 84 -6.89 -16.07 -6.20
CA GLU A 84 -7.19 -17.26 -7.03
C GLU A 84 -8.39 -18.06 -6.51
N TYR A 85 -8.67 -17.99 -5.20
CA TYR A 85 -9.78 -18.69 -4.55
C TYR A 85 -11.02 -17.81 -4.38
N ALA A 86 -10.86 -16.49 -4.49
CA ALA A 86 -11.90 -15.51 -4.20
C ALA A 86 -13.07 -15.53 -5.20
N PHE A 87 -12.80 -15.94 -6.44
CA PHE A 87 -13.77 -15.83 -7.53
C PHE A 87 -13.79 -17.10 -8.39
N PRO A 88 -14.67 -18.07 -8.10
CA PRO A 88 -14.79 -19.31 -8.86
C PRO A 88 -14.92 -19.06 -10.37
N GLY A 89 -14.08 -19.74 -11.17
CA GLY A 89 -14.07 -19.60 -12.62
C GLY A 89 -13.50 -18.28 -13.16
N LYS A 90 -12.99 -17.38 -12.30
CA LYS A 90 -12.31 -16.15 -12.71
C LYS A 90 -10.83 -16.20 -12.35
N LYS A 91 -10.02 -15.53 -13.15
CA LYS A 91 -8.59 -15.33 -12.90
C LYS A 91 -8.34 -13.82 -12.79
N PRO A 92 -8.39 -13.24 -11.58
CA PRO A 92 -8.13 -11.82 -11.40
C PRO A 92 -6.75 -11.45 -11.95
N LYS A 93 -6.68 -10.31 -12.62
CA LYS A 93 -5.42 -9.75 -13.15
C LYS A 93 -5.26 -8.33 -12.63
N PRO A 94 -4.02 -7.89 -12.35
CA PRO A 94 -3.77 -6.51 -12.00
C PRO A 94 -4.10 -5.59 -13.19
N VAL A 95 -4.66 -4.41 -12.90
CA VAL A 95 -5.03 -3.42 -13.92
C VAL A 95 -3.82 -2.74 -14.57
N GLY A 96 -2.69 -2.68 -13.86
CA GLY A 96 -1.44 -2.09 -14.34
C GLY A 96 -0.98 -0.90 -13.49
N VAL A 97 -0.48 0.15 -14.16
CA VAL A 97 -0.04 1.39 -13.50
C VAL A 97 -1.28 2.19 -13.07
N CYS A 98 -1.35 2.53 -11.78
CA CYS A 98 -2.45 3.29 -11.19
C CYS A 98 -1.94 4.66 -10.72
N GLY A 99 -2.72 5.73 -10.95
CA GLY A 99 -2.48 7.07 -10.41
C GLY A 99 -3.52 7.41 -9.33
N GLN A 100 -3.14 8.29 -8.42
CA GLN A 100 -4.01 8.87 -7.37
C GLN A 100 -4.20 10.35 -7.65
#